data_AF-A0A3M7IRP7-F1
#
_entry.id   AF-A0A3M7IRP7-F1
#
_cell.length_a   1.000
_cell.length_b   1.000
_cell.length_c   1.000
_cell.angle_alpha   90.00
_cell.angle_beta   90.00
_cell.angle_gamma   90.00
#
_symmetry.space_group_name_H-M   'P 1'
#
loop_
_entity.id
_entity.type
_entity.pdbx_description
1 polymer ?
#
loop_
_entity_poly.entity_id
_entity_poly.type
_entity_poly.pdbx_seq_one_letter_code
_entity_poly.pdbx_strand_id
1 'polypeptide(L)'
;MNGDATPPIFRLPLELRQQIYSHLLPKQPISHPLPSVGITSVSHNPPTSSLLSIHPQLTAEIFDHFYSISSWKLIFSHAFNFFRVDPELRNLEQSQILNRIRKVEVVFFCDILLLKEYPSFGLESFCAEIRRRATRACEVLNKAPCLRNVTVSWIDTTLTGGWEEKATILRPLRSLGDIAERPITFCTGELNGPPDVDRERFVKALRDVLGERGHLELGHGDAAIEGPSRLRMLAFDVRQERQKIGDYGNLASCRGCSGYELEVERSGGERVIGSESAA
;
A
#
# COMPACT_ATOMS: atom_id res chain seq x y z
N MET A 1 -15.34 -28.39 46.38
CA MET A 1 -15.04 -28.80 44.98
C MET A 1 -15.97 -28.00 44.09
N ASN A 2 -15.57 -26.77 43.73
CA ASN A 2 -16.37 -25.93 42.84
C ASN A 2 -16.03 -26.34 41.41
N GLY A 3 -16.99 -26.92 40.70
CA GLY A 3 -16.81 -27.34 39.32
C GLY A 3 -16.42 -26.16 38.45
N ASP A 4 -15.37 -26.35 37.64
CA ASP A 4 -14.95 -25.45 36.58
C ASP A 4 -16.11 -25.17 35.64
N ALA A 5 -16.87 -24.12 35.92
CA ALA A 5 -17.91 -23.66 35.03
C ALA A 5 -17.21 -22.97 33.86
N THR A 6 -17.11 -23.67 32.72
CA THR A 6 -16.62 -23.11 31.46
C THR A 6 -17.29 -21.76 31.21
N PRO A 7 -16.53 -20.67 31.00
CA PRO A 7 -17.09 -19.34 30.77
C PRO A 7 -18.14 -19.36 29.67
N PRO A 8 -19.25 -18.61 29.79
CA PRO A 8 -20.38 -18.68 28.86
C PRO A 8 -19.98 -18.48 27.39
N ILE A 9 -19.01 -17.61 27.12
CA ILE A 9 -18.52 -17.35 25.77
C ILE A 9 -17.93 -18.60 25.11
N PHE A 10 -17.23 -19.47 25.85
CA PHE A 10 -16.64 -20.70 25.32
C PHE A 10 -17.65 -21.83 25.13
N ARG A 11 -18.91 -21.63 25.54
CA ARG A 11 -20.01 -22.57 25.25
C ARG A 11 -20.63 -22.31 23.88
N LEU A 12 -20.33 -21.16 23.25
CA LEU A 12 -20.80 -20.81 21.92
C LEU A 12 -19.94 -21.53 20.86
N PRO A 13 -20.54 -22.03 19.76
CA PRO A 13 -19.80 -22.47 18.58
C PRO A 13 -18.84 -21.39 18.07
N LEU A 14 -17.76 -21.82 17.42
CA LEU A 14 -16.73 -20.91 16.91
C LEU A 14 -17.32 -19.87 15.94
N GLU A 15 -18.29 -20.28 15.14
CA GLU A 15 -18.94 -19.46 14.12
C GLU A 15 -19.67 -18.26 14.76
N LEU A 16 -20.39 -18.48 15.86
CA LEU A 16 -21.05 -17.41 16.60
C LEU A 16 -20.03 -16.47 17.26
N ARG A 17 -18.91 -17.01 17.75
CA ARG A 17 -17.83 -16.19 18.29
C ARG A 17 -17.15 -15.35 17.21
N GLN A 18 -16.94 -15.90 16.02
CA GLN A 18 -16.42 -15.16 14.87
C GLN A 18 -17.36 -14.04 14.43
N GLN A 19 -18.69 -14.24 14.50
CA GLN A 19 -19.64 -13.16 14.28
C GLN A 19 -19.47 -12.02 15.30
N ILE A 20 -19.30 -12.35 16.58
CA ILE A 20 -18.97 -11.36 17.63
C ILE A 20 -17.66 -10.65 17.30
N TYR A 21 -16.61 -11.40 16.92
CA TYR A 21 -15.30 -10.83 16.58
C TYR A 21 -15.38 -9.87 15.39
N SER A 22 -16.19 -10.16 14.37
CA SER A 22 -16.41 -9.26 13.22
C SER A 22 -17.00 -7.91 13.65
N HIS A 23 -17.85 -7.87 14.68
CA HIS A 23 -18.33 -6.62 15.24
C HIS A 23 -17.27 -5.87 16.05
N LEU A 24 -16.32 -6.59 16.66
CA LEU A 24 -15.21 -6.02 17.42
C LEU A 24 -14.04 -5.56 16.53
N LEU A 25 -13.99 -6.04 15.29
CA LEU A 25 -12.96 -5.75 14.29
C LEU A 25 -13.60 -5.04 13.09
N PRO A 26 -14.00 -3.77 13.21
CA PRO A 26 -14.70 -3.07 12.15
C PRO A 26 -13.85 -2.96 10.88
N LYS A 27 -14.50 -3.11 9.71
CA LYS A 27 -13.94 -2.87 8.38
C LYS A 27 -13.74 -1.36 8.17
N GLN A 28 -12.71 -0.83 8.81
CA GLN A 28 -12.28 0.56 8.70
C GLN A 28 -10.81 0.56 8.26
N PRO A 29 -10.51 1.05 7.04
CA PRO A 29 -9.14 0.99 6.54
C PRO A 29 -8.23 1.94 7.33
N ILE A 30 -7.10 1.41 7.79
CA ILE A 30 -6.03 2.17 8.44
C ILE A 30 -4.88 2.30 7.45
N SER A 31 -4.49 3.55 7.18
CA SER A 31 -3.29 3.89 6.42
C SER A 31 -2.04 3.70 7.29
N HIS A 32 -0.97 3.16 6.69
CA HIS A 32 0.34 2.99 7.32
C HIS A 32 0.23 2.38 8.73
N PRO A 33 -0.40 1.18 8.88
CA PRO A 33 -0.65 0.58 10.19
C PRO A 33 0.64 0.28 10.96
N LEU A 34 1.77 0.20 10.25
CA LEU A 34 3.10 -0.03 10.78
C LEU A 34 4.06 0.97 10.10
N PRO A 35 4.44 2.07 10.76
CA PRO A 35 5.17 3.16 10.12
C PRO A 35 6.55 2.80 9.54
N SER A 36 7.12 1.63 9.90
CA SER A 36 8.42 1.16 9.44
C SER A 36 8.34 0.02 8.42
N VAL A 37 7.14 -0.48 8.11
CA VAL A 37 6.93 -1.61 7.21
C VAL A 37 6.28 -1.07 5.94
N GLY A 38 6.68 -1.55 4.76
CA GLY A 38 6.15 -1.08 3.46
C GLY A 38 4.66 -1.37 3.19
N ILE A 39 3.88 -1.71 4.22
CA ILE A 39 2.43 -1.88 4.18
C ILE A 39 1.76 -0.51 4.20
N THR A 40 1.04 -0.22 3.12
CA THR A 40 0.39 1.09 2.92
C THR A 40 -0.96 1.21 3.61
N SER A 41 -1.69 0.11 3.75
CA SER A 41 -2.93 0.07 4.53
C SER A 41 -3.33 -1.35 4.94
N VAL A 42 -4.22 -1.44 5.91
CA VAL A 42 -4.97 -2.66 6.27
C VAL A 42 -6.45 -2.34 6.31
N SER A 43 -7.29 -3.23 5.80
CA SER A 43 -8.74 -3.01 5.62
C SER A 43 -9.58 -3.00 6.90
N HIS A 44 -9.06 -3.55 7.99
CA HIS A 44 -9.77 -3.69 9.28
C HIS A 44 -8.91 -3.12 10.41
N ASN A 45 -9.57 -2.63 11.46
CA ASN A 45 -8.86 -2.20 12.66
C ASN A 45 -8.25 -3.43 13.38
N PRO A 46 -6.98 -3.37 13.82
CA PRO A 46 -6.40 -4.43 14.62
C PRO A 46 -7.08 -4.50 16.00
N PRO A 47 -7.09 -5.68 16.65
CA PRO A 47 -7.64 -5.82 17.98
C PRO A 47 -6.90 -4.94 18.99
N THR A 48 -7.64 -4.31 19.90
CA THR A 48 -7.08 -3.45 20.94
C THR A 48 -6.38 -4.27 22.03
N SER A 49 -5.41 -3.68 22.73
CA SER A 49 -4.73 -4.34 23.84
C SER A 49 -5.69 -4.84 24.92
N SER A 50 -6.72 -4.06 25.24
CA SER A 50 -7.78 -4.43 26.20
C SER A 50 -8.56 -5.66 25.78
N LEU A 51 -8.84 -5.81 24.48
CA LEU A 51 -9.51 -6.99 23.92
C LEU A 51 -8.60 -8.23 23.99
N LEU A 52 -7.31 -8.03 23.71
CA LEU A 52 -6.30 -9.08 23.74
C LEU A 52 -5.89 -9.51 25.16
N SER A 53 -6.21 -8.73 26.18
CA SER A 53 -5.91 -9.06 27.57
C SER A 53 -7.02 -9.82 28.30
N ILE A 54 -8.17 -10.07 27.65
CA ILE A 54 -9.33 -10.71 28.30
C ILE A 54 -9.03 -12.17 28.66
N HIS A 55 -8.60 -12.98 27.69
CA HIS A 55 -8.33 -14.39 27.89
C HIS A 55 -7.45 -14.96 26.77
N PRO A 56 -6.41 -15.76 27.05
CA PRO A 56 -5.46 -16.25 26.04
C PRO A 56 -6.10 -16.95 24.84
N GLN A 57 -7.14 -17.76 25.07
CA GLN A 57 -7.87 -18.42 23.99
C GLN A 57 -8.62 -17.43 23.09
N LEU A 58 -9.28 -16.42 23.67
CA LEU A 58 -9.96 -15.38 22.88
C LEU A 58 -8.94 -14.57 22.09
N THR A 59 -7.81 -14.24 22.71
CA THR A 59 -6.69 -13.55 22.06
C THR A 59 -6.24 -14.29 20.81
N ALA A 60 -6.03 -15.61 20.91
CA ALA A 60 -5.63 -16.44 19.77
C ALA A 60 -6.70 -16.47 18.67
N GLU A 61 -7.96 -16.69 19.04
CA GLU A 61 -9.07 -16.76 18.07
C GLU A 61 -9.34 -15.41 17.38
N ILE A 62 -9.29 -14.30 18.11
CA ILE A 62 -9.47 -12.95 17.58
C ILE A 62 -8.34 -12.60 16.62
N PHE A 63 -7.09 -12.92 16.96
CA PHE A 63 -5.98 -12.73 16.04
C PHE A 63 -6.14 -13.57 14.78
N ASP A 64 -6.48 -14.85 14.91
CA ASP A 64 -6.72 -15.73 13.76
C ASP A 64 -7.81 -15.15 12.84
N HIS A 65 -8.93 -14.74 13.44
CA HIS A 65 -10.05 -14.13 12.73
C HIS A 65 -9.65 -12.82 12.05
N PHE A 66 -8.92 -11.94 12.74
CA PHE A 66 -8.42 -10.69 12.17
C PHE A 66 -7.58 -10.94 10.90
N TYR A 67 -6.62 -11.87 10.94
CA TYR A 67 -5.81 -12.20 9.76
C TYR A 67 -6.58 -12.96 8.68
N SER A 68 -7.70 -13.62 9.01
CA SER A 68 -8.59 -14.26 8.05
C SER A 68 -9.42 -13.27 7.24
N ILE A 69 -9.89 -12.19 7.87
CA ILE A 69 -10.76 -11.20 7.22
C ILE A 69 -10.00 -10.00 6.65
N SER A 70 -8.83 -9.65 7.22
CA SER A 70 -8.06 -8.49 6.79
C SER A 70 -7.31 -8.72 5.47
N SER A 71 -7.45 -7.75 4.56
CA SER A 71 -6.58 -7.52 3.42
C SER A 71 -5.53 -6.45 3.72
N TRP A 72 -4.30 -6.69 3.29
CA TRP A 72 -3.11 -5.86 3.49
C TRP A 72 -2.65 -5.28 2.14
N LYS A 73 -2.44 -3.96 2.05
CA LYS A 73 -2.20 -3.28 0.78
C LYS A 73 -0.73 -2.91 0.59
N LEU A 74 -0.17 -3.29 -0.55
CA LEU A 74 1.15 -2.86 -1.04
C LEU A 74 0.94 -2.05 -2.32
N ILE A 75 1.51 -0.84 -2.39
CA ILE A 75 1.40 0.03 -3.56
C ILE A 75 2.76 0.07 -4.27
N PHE A 76 2.79 -0.42 -5.49
CA PHE A 76 3.92 -0.33 -6.40
C PHE A 76 3.72 0.88 -7.30
N SER A 77 4.39 1.96 -6.94
CA SER A 77 4.42 3.20 -7.72
C SER A 77 5.85 3.62 -8.04
N HIS A 78 6.01 4.79 -8.61
CA HIS A 78 7.22 5.58 -8.56
C HIS A 78 7.09 6.85 -7.68
N ALA A 79 5.89 7.17 -7.19
CA ALA A 79 5.68 8.35 -6.34
C ALA A 79 6.51 8.33 -5.05
N PHE A 80 7.23 9.42 -4.79
CA PHE A 80 8.39 9.55 -3.88
C PHE A 80 8.23 9.11 -2.42
N ASN A 81 7.03 8.92 -1.88
CA ASN A 81 6.86 8.74 -0.42
C ASN A 81 6.67 7.28 0.02
N PHE A 82 6.10 6.40 -0.80
CA PHE A 82 5.94 4.98 -0.43
C PHE A 82 7.28 4.26 -0.30
N PHE A 83 8.26 4.66 -1.11
CA PHE A 83 9.58 4.02 -1.19
C PHE A 83 10.54 4.41 -0.06
N ARG A 84 10.21 5.43 0.73
CA ARG A 84 11.11 5.88 1.81
C ARG A 84 11.04 5.00 3.05
N VAL A 85 9.89 4.37 3.29
CA VAL A 85 9.65 3.63 4.54
C VAL A 85 10.40 2.29 4.55
N ASP A 86 10.26 1.51 3.48
CA ASP A 86 10.89 0.18 3.35
C ASP A 86 11.11 -0.18 1.87
N PRO A 87 12.07 0.49 1.18
CA PRO A 87 12.24 0.41 -0.27
C PRO A 87 12.48 -1.00 -0.81
N GLU A 88 13.12 -1.83 0.01
CA GLU A 88 13.47 -3.22 -0.33
C GLU A 88 12.62 -4.24 0.45
N LEU A 89 11.57 -3.79 1.14
CA LEU A 89 10.68 -4.63 1.95
C LEU A 89 11.43 -5.51 2.98
N ARG A 90 12.58 -5.04 3.48
CA ARG A 90 13.42 -5.77 4.46
C ARG A 90 12.73 -5.84 5.82
N ASN A 91 12.07 -4.75 6.24
CA ASN A 91 11.36 -4.74 7.51
C ASN A 91 10.11 -5.62 7.44
N LEU A 92 9.42 -5.63 6.29
CA LEU A 92 8.33 -6.59 6.05
C LEU A 92 8.82 -8.04 6.08
N GLU A 93 9.94 -8.32 5.42
CA GLU A 93 10.55 -9.65 5.36
C GLU A 93 10.93 -10.21 6.75
N GLN A 94 11.36 -9.34 7.66
CA GLN A 94 11.71 -9.71 9.04
C GLN A 94 10.51 -9.70 10.00
N SER A 95 9.36 -9.16 9.56
CA SER A 95 8.20 -8.97 10.43
C SER A 95 7.43 -10.27 10.64
N GLN A 96 7.04 -10.51 11.89
CA GLN A 96 6.14 -11.63 12.25
C GLN A 96 4.76 -11.53 11.59
N ILE A 97 4.39 -10.34 11.09
CA ILE A 97 3.12 -10.12 10.41
C ILE A 97 3.10 -10.85 9.06
N LEU A 98 4.24 -10.93 8.36
CA LEU A 98 4.36 -11.69 7.12
C LEU A 98 3.97 -13.16 7.30
N ASN A 99 4.27 -13.73 8.46
CA ASN A 99 3.93 -15.11 8.80
C ASN A 99 2.43 -15.36 8.96
N ARG A 100 1.63 -14.31 9.12
CA ARG A 100 0.19 -14.40 9.40
C ARG A 100 -0.69 -13.84 8.29
N ILE A 101 -0.15 -13.00 7.40
CA ILE A 101 -0.88 -12.43 6.28
C ILE A 101 -1.48 -13.56 5.41
N ARG A 102 -2.80 -13.48 5.17
CA ARG A 102 -3.54 -14.41 4.31
C ARG A 102 -3.99 -13.78 2.99
N LYS A 103 -4.27 -12.47 3.01
CA LYS A 103 -4.80 -11.71 1.88
C LYS A 103 -3.97 -10.45 1.67
N VAL A 104 -3.47 -10.27 0.45
CA VAL A 104 -2.74 -9.06 0.05
C VAL A 104 -3.42 -8.43 -1.15
N GLU A 105 -3.51 -7.12 -1.16
CA GLU A 105 -3.80 -6.34 -2.35
C GLU A 105 -2.50 -5.69 -2.85
N VAL A 106 -2.11 -6.01 -4.08
CA VAL A 106 -1.01 -5.37 -4.79
C VAL A 106 -1.58 -4.36 -5.77
N VAL A 107 -1.22 -3.09 -5.58
CA VAL A 107 -1.72 -1.98 -6.41
C VAL A 107 -0.58 -1.48 -7.29
N PHE A 108 -0.71 -1.63 -8.59
CA PHE A 108 0.19 -1.02 -9.56
C PHE A 108 -0.30 0.41 -9.84
N PHE A 109 0.37 1.41 -9.26
CA PHE A 109 0.01 2.82 -9.36
C PHE A 109 0.98 3.55 -10.30
N CYS A 110 0.63 3.56 -11.59
CA CYS A 110 1.33 4.27 -12.64
C CYS A 110 0.90 5.76 -12.65
N ASP A 111 1.66 6.60 -11.93
CA ASP A 111 1.35 8.04 -11.81
C ASP A 111 2.04 8.91 -12.85
N ILE A 112 1.31 9.90 -13.37
CA ILE A 112 1.79 10.82 -14.41
C ILE A 112 2.87 11.80 -13.95
N LEU A 113 2.94 12.09 -12.64
CA LEU A 113 3.77 13.17 -12.10
C LEU A 113 5.25 13.01 -12.50
N LEU A 114 5.80 11.80 -12.37
CA LEU A 114 7.19 11.57 -12.71
C LEU A 114 7.47 11.75 -14.21
N LEU A 115 6.61 11.21 -15.08
CA LEU A 115 6.79 11.31 -16.53
C LEU A 115 6.65 12.77 -17.01
N LYS A 116 5.89 13.60 -16.28
CA LYS A 116 5.79 15.05 -16.53
C LYS A 116 7.01 15.81 -16.02
N GLU A 117 7.48 15.51 -14.82
CA GLU A 117 8.61 16.20 -14.19
C GLU A 117 9.95 15.84 -14.85
N TYR A 118 10.09 14.60 -15.32
CA TYR A 118 11.30 14.09 -15.96
C TYR A 118 10.98 13.34 -17.26
N PRO A 119 10.62 14.05 -18.36
CA PRO A 119 10.27 13.41 -19.63
C PRO A 119 11.39 12.54 -20.21
N SER A 120 12.65 12.86 -19.92
CA SER A 120 13.83 12.11 -20.33
C SER A 120 13.95 10.73 -19.68
N PHE A 121 13.21 10.45 -18.62
CA PHE A 121 13.21 9.15 -17.95
C PHE A 121 12.62 8.03 -18.85
N GLY A 122 11.60 8.38 -19.64
CA GLY A 122 10.94 7.46 -20.57
C GLY A 122 10.00 6.46 -19.88
N LEU A 123 9.08 5.90 -20.67
CA LEU A 123 8.12 4.87 -20.21
C LEU A 123 8.81 3.56 -19.83
N GLU A 124 9.86 3.19 -20.56
CA GLU A 124 10.61 1.95 -20.34
C GLU A 124 11.26 1.91 -18.96
N SER A 125 12.04 2.93 -18.59
CA SER A 125 12.67 3.02 -17.27
C SER A 125 11.64 3.05 -16.15
N PHE A 126 10.51 3.72 -16.39
CA PHE A 126 9.39 3.76 -15.45
C PHE A 126 8.79 2.39 -15.20
N CYS A 127 8.47 1.64 -16.25
CA CYS A 127 7.98 0.27 -16.14
C CYS A 127 9.04 -0.66 -15.53
N ALA A 128 10.32 -0.49 -15.87
CA ALA A 128 11.41 -1.28 -15.32
C ALA A 128 11.53 -1.12 -13.79
N GLU A 129 11.41 0.10 -13.27
CA GLU A 129 11.51 0.36 -11.84
C GLU A 129 10.29 -0.17 -11.06
N ILE A 130 9.07 0.02 -11.57
CA ILE A 130 7.87 -0.59 -10.95
C ILE A 130 7.99 -2.12 -10.97
N ARG A 131 8.44 -2.70 -12.09
CA ARG A 131 8.67 -4.14 -12.22
C ARG A 131 9.71 -4.64 -11.22
N ARG A 132 10.84 -3.95 -11.06
CA ARG A 132 11.87 -4.30 -10.05
C ARG A 132 11.28 -4.37 -8.65
N ARG A 133 10.44 -3.41 -8.28
CA ARG A 133 9.77 -3.36 -6.97
C ARG A 133 8.76 -4.48 -6.80
N ALA A 134 7.95 -4.74 -7.84
CA ALA A 134 7.03 -5.86 -7.84
C ALA A 134 7.77 -7.22 -7.71
N THR A 135 8.93 -7.38 -8.35
CA THR A 135 9.81 -8.55 -8.16
C THR A 135 10.20 -8.71 -6.70
N ARG A 136 10.75 -7.66 -6.09
CA ARG A 136 11.15 -7.73 -4.68
C ARG A 136 9.98 -8.03 -3.75
N ALA A 137 8.81 -7.44 -4.00
CA ALA A 137 7.61 -7.74 -3.23
C ALA A 137 7.17 -9.20 -3.38
N CYS A 138 7.23 -9.75 -4.59
CA CYS A 138 6.91 -11.16 -4.80
C CYS A 138 7.90 -12.10 -4.09
N GLU A 139 9.20 -11.77 -4.08
CA GLU A 139 10.21 -12.51 -3.30
C GLU A 139 9.88 -12.55 -1.80
N VAL A 140 9.48 -11.40 -1.23
CA VAL A 140 9.11 -11.30 0.19
C VAL A 140 7.79 -12.03 0.46
N LEU A 141 6.77 -11.82 -0.37
CA LEU A 141 5.48 -12.50 -0.25
C LEU A 141 5.58 -14.02 -0.43
N ASN A 142 6.55 -14.50 -1.19
CA ASN A 142 6.83 -15.92 -1.28
C ASN A 142 7.22 -16.54 0.07
N LYS A 143 7.75 -15.76 1.00
CA LYS A 143 8.06 -16.18 2.38
C LYS A 143 6.86 -16.17 3.33
N ALA A 144 5.66 -15.74 2.89
CA ALA A 144 4.47 -15.66 3.74
C ALA A 144 3.68 -16.99 3.76
N PRO A 145 3.90 -17.92 4.72
CA PRO A 145 3.35 -19.29 4.69
C PRO A 145 1.81 -19.34 4.64
N CYS A 146 1.14 -18.34 5.21
CA CYS A 146 -0.31 -18.27 5.29
C CYS A 146 -0.97 -17.52 4.10
N LEU A 147 -0.21 -16.98 3.15
CA LEU A 147 -0.77 -16.26 2.01
C LEU A 147 -1.61 -17.19 1.12
N ARG A 148 -2.83 -16.78 0.82
CA ARG A 148 -3.79 -17.53 -0.01
C ARG A 148 -4.49 -16.68 -1.06
N ASN A 149 -4.67 -15.39 -0.83
CA ASN A 149 -5.34 -14.50 -1.78
C ASN A 149 -4.46 -13.31 -2.14
N VAL A 150 -4.33 -13.05 -3.44
CA VAL A 150 -3.66 -11.86 -3.97
C VAL A 150 -4.65 -11.11 -4.87
N THR A 151 -5.09 -9.94 -4.42
CA THR A 151 -5.89 -9.03 -5.24
C THR A 151 -4.96 -8.12 -6.02
N VAL A 152 -5.14 -8.04 -7.34
CA VAL A 152 -4.33 -7.21 -8.22
C VAL A 152 -5.15 -6.02 -8.69
N SER A 153 -4.75 -4.82 -8.25
CA SER A 153 -5.38 -3.56 -8.63
C SER A 153 -4.45 -2.77 -9.55
N TRP A 154 -5.04 -2.04 -10.49
CA TRP A 154 -4.33 -1.26 -11.49
C TRP A 154 -4.85 0.16 -11.52
N ILE A 155 -3.93 1.12 -11.45
CA ILE A 155 -4.26 2.53 -11.51
C ILE A 155 -3.26 3.22 -12.41
N ASP A 156 -3.72 3.69 -13.55
CA ASP A 156 -2.91 4.39 -14.52
C ASP A 156 -3.47 5.79 -14.77
N THR A 157 -2.74 6.80 -14.31
CA THR A 157 -3.06 8.20 -14.56
C THR A 157 -2.16 8.83 -15.61
N THR A 158 -1.22 8.07 -16.19
CA THR A 158 -0.17 8.58 -17.08
C THR A 158 -0.71 9.10 -18.40
N LEU A 159 -1.81 8.53 -18.90
CA LEU A 159 -2.41 8.84 -20.21
C LEU A 159 -1.43 8.72 -21.40
N THR A 160 -0.31 8.00 -21.24
CA THR A 160 0.73 7.86 -22.26
C THR A 160 0.49 6.72 -23.25
N GLY A 161 -0.58 5.94 -23.07
CA GLY A 161 -0.78 4.67 -23.79
C GLY A 161 0.26 3.63 -23.38
N GLY A 162 0.75 2.83 -24.34
CA GLY A 162 1.85 1.88 -24.11
C GLY A 162 1.48 0.69 -23.22
N TRP A 163 0.22 0.21 -23.31
CA TRP A 163 -0.28 -0.90 -22.50
C TRP A 163 0.63 -2.13 -22.55
N GLU A 164 1.13 -2.52 -23.72
CA GLU A 164 1.98 -3.72 -23.86
C GLU A 164 3.26 -3.63 -23.02
N GLU A 165 3.87 -2.44 -22.95
CA GLU A 165 5.05 -2.19 -22.13
C GLU A 165 4.70 -2.18 -20.63
N LYS A 166 3.58 -1.52 -20.28
CA LYS A 166 3.06 -1.47 -18.91
C LYS A 166 2.65 -2.85 -18.39
N ALA A 167 2.00 -3.67 -19.20
CA ALA A 167 1.59 -5.03 -18.83
C ALA A 167 2.79 -5.89 -18.40
N THR A 168 4.01 -5.58 -18.87
CA THR A 168 5.22 -6.27 -18.41
C THR A 168 5.51 -6.13 -16.93
N ILE A 169 4.95 -5.11 -16.24
CA ILE A 169 5.12 -4.94 -14.79
C ILE A 169 4.37 -6.00 -13.99
N LEU A 170 3.39 -6.69 -14.59
CA LEU A 170 2.66 -7.79 -13.95
C LEU A 170 3.50 -9.07 -13.88
N ARG A 171 4.50 -9.25 -14.77
CA ARG A 171 5.32 -10.48 -14.90
C ARG A 171 5.81 -11.08 -13.56
N PRO A 172 6.25 -10.29 -12.56
CA PRO A 172 6.73 -10.87 -11.31
C PRO A 172 5.70 -11.70 -10.53
N LEU A 173 4.40 -11.43 -10.73
CA LEU A 173 3.31 -12.16 -10.07
C LEU A 173 3.30 -13.66 -10.39
N ARG A 174 3.89 -14.06 -11.53
CA ARG A 174 4.05 -15.47 -11.90
C ARG A 174 4.74 -16.28 -10.80
N SER A 175 5.76 -15.69 -10.16
CA SER A 175 6.52 -16.37 -9.10
C SER A 175 5.69 -16.71 -7.86
N LEU A 176 4.56 -16.03 -7.65
CA LEU A 176 3.62 -16.33 -6.57
C LEU A 176 2.68 -17.49 -6.93
N GLY A 177 2.34 -17.64 -8.23
CA GLY A 177 1.45 -18.69 -8.74
C GLY A 177 2.13 -20.05 -8.93
N ASP A 178 3.45 -20.10 -8.98
CA ASP A 178 4.20 -21.33 -9.27
C ASP A 178 4.38 -22.28 -8.07
N ILE A 179 3.92 -21.91 -6.87
CA ILE A 179 4.12 -22.69 -5.63
C ILE A 179 2.96 -23.67 -5.41
N ALA A 180 3.14 -24.91 -5.82
CA ALA A 180 2.11 -25.96 -5.71
C ALA A 180 1.68 -26.27 -4.26
N GLU A 181 2.59 -26.21 -3.30
CA GLU A 181 2.30 -26.49 -1.88
C GLU A 181 1.44 -25.40 -1.22
N ARG A 182 1.34 -24.23 -1.85
CA ARG A 182 0.61 -23.08 -1.34
C ARG A 182 -0.16 -22.43 -2.50
N PRO A 183 -1.31 -23.01 -2.91
CA PRO A 183 -2.10 -22.44 -3.99
C PRO A 183 -2.58 -21.03 -3.60
N ILE A 184 -2.26 -20.06 -4.45
CA ILE A 184 -2.70 -18.68 -4.31
C ILE A 184 -3.82 -18.42 -5.32
N THR A 185 -4.93 -17.91 -4.81
CA THR A 185 -6.03 -17.38 -5.63
C THR A 185 -5.77 -15.92 -5.94
N PHE A 186 -5.74 -15.60 -7.23
CA PHE A 186 -5.64 -14.23 -7.70
C PHE A 186 -7.04 -13.67 -7.95
N CYS A 187 -7.26 -12.42 -7.57
CA CYS A 187 -8.50 -11.71 -7.82
C CYS A 187 -8.19 -10.38 -8.55
N THR A 188 -9.06 -9.98 -9.47
CA THR A 188 -8.99 -8.62 -10.04
C THR A 188 -9.61 -7.63 -9.06
N GLY A 189 -8.83 -6.62 -8.67
CA GLY A 189 -9.25 -5.53 -7.79
C GLY A 189 -9.76 -4.32 -8.55
N GLU A 190 -9.40 -3.14 -8.05
CA GLU A 190 -9.78 -1.85 -8.64
C GLU A 190 -8.99 -1.61 -9.92
N LEU A 191 -9.69 -1.19 -10.98
CA LEU A 191 -9.10 -0.83 -12.26
C LEU A 191 -9.48 0.61 -12.59
N ASN A 192 -8.50 1.49 -12.56
CA ASN A 192 -8.62 2.87 -13.02
C ASN A 192 -7.56 3.10 -14.09
N GLY A 193 -7.94 3.57 -15.26
CA GLY A 193 -6.99 3.75 -16.34
C GLY A 193 -7.57 4.57 -17.49
N PRO A 194 -6.73 4.91 -18.47
CA PRO A 194 -7.24 5.43 -19.74
C PRO A 194 -8.16 4.38 -20.42
N PRO A 195 -9.10 4.83 -21.27
CA PRO A 195 -10.18 3.98 -21.80
C PRO A 195 -9.70 2.81 -22.67
N ASP A 196 -8.43 2.80 -23.08
CA ASP A 196 -7.77 1.73 -23.81
C ASP A 196 -7.34 0.55 -22.92
N VAL A 197 -7.38 0.70 -21.59
CA VAL A 197 -7.21 -0.35 -20.60
C VAL A 197 -8.58 -0.76 -20.07
N ASP A 198 -9.28 -1.58 -20.84
CA ASP A 198 -10.50 -2.22 -20.34
C ASP A 198 -10.18 -3.39 -19.39
N ARG A 199 -11.20 -3.80 -18.63
CA ARG A 199 -11.07 -4.92 -17.68
C ARG A 199 -10.67 -6.22 -18.38
N GLU A 200 -11.10 -6.44 -19.61
CA GLU A 200 -10.84 -7.68 -20.35
C GLU A 200 -9.36 -7.81 -20.73
N ARG A 201 -8.76 -6.74 -21.22
CA ARG A 201 -7.32 -6.63 -21.52
C ARG A 201 -6.47 -6.81 -20.28
N PHE A 202 -6.86 -6.19 -19.16
CA PHE A 202 -6.17 -6.37 -17.89
C PHE A 202 -6.24 -7.83 -17.41
N VAL A 203 -7.44 -8.42 -17.40
CA VAL A 203 -7.66 -9.82 -17.00
C VAL A 203 -6.89 -10.78 -17.91
N LYS A 204 -6.88 -10.51 -19.22
CA LYS A 204 -6.11 -11.29 -20.19
C LYS A 204 -4.62 -11.23 -19.87
N ALA A 205 -4.05 -10.03 -19.72
CA ALA A 205 -2.63 -9.88 -19.41
C ALA A 205 -2.25 -10.55 -18.08
N LEU A 206 -3.11 -10.45 -17.06
CA LEU A 206 -2.89 -11.13 -15.79
C LEU A 206 -2.93 -12.65 -15.95
N ARG A 207 -3.90 -13.19 -16.70
CA ARG A 207 -3.98 -14.62 -17.01
C ARG A 207 -2.77 -15.10 -17.80
N ASP A 208 -2.32 -14.34 -18.79
CA ASP A 208 -1.13 -14.67 -19.60
C ASP A 208 0.13 -14.76 -18.74
N VAL A 209 0.26 -13.91 -17.71
CA VAL A 209 1.37 -13.95 -16.74
C VAL A 209 1.28 -15.15 -15.81
N LEU A 210 0.08 -15.41 -15.28
CA LEU A 210 -0.16 -16.48 -14.31
C LEU A 210 -0.12 -17.88 -14.95
N GLY A 211 -0.39 -17.98 -16.25
CA GLY A 211 -0.45 -19.24 -16.98
C GLY A 211 -1.55 -20.17 -16.47
N GLU A 212 -1.46 -21.45 -16.83
CA GLU A 212 -2.46 -22.48 -16.47
C GLU A 212 -2.50 -22.81 -14.97
N ARG A 213 -1.44 -22.46 -14.22
CA ARG A 213 -1.30 -22.80 -12.80
C ARG A 213 -1.92 -21.76 -11.87
N GLY A 214 -2.07 -20.51 -12.32
CA GLY A 214 -2.67 -19.48 -11.50
C GLY A 214 -4.19 -19.52 -11.54
N HIS A 215 -4.80 -19.71 -10.38
CA HIS A 215 -6.25 -19.61 -10.23
C HIS A 215 -6.66 -18.14 -10.18
N LEU A 216 -7.29 -17.64 -11.26
CA LEU A 216 -7.77 -16.26 -11.37
C LEU A 216 -9.29 -16.22 -11.21
N GLU A 217 -9.77 -15.67 -10.10
CA GLU A 217 -11.18 -15.40 -9.87
C GLU A 217 -11.55 -14.00 -10.36
N LEU A 218 -12.62 -13.94 -11.16
CA LEU A 218 -13.24 -12.69 -11.57
C LEU A 218 -14.02 -12.14 -10.37
N GLY A 219 -13.34 -11.35 -9.54
CA GLY A 219 -13.98 -10.69 -8.41
C GLY A 219 -15.17 -9.84 -8.87
N HIS A 220 -16.34 -10.08 -8.27
CA HIS A 220 -17.39 -9.08 -8.13
C HIS A 220 -16.91 -8.11 -7.07
N GLY A 221 -16.48 -6.92 -7.49
CA GLY A 221 -15.91 -5.95 -6.58
C GLY A 221 -16.90 -5.59 -5.48
N ASP A 222 -16.54 -5.87 -4.24
CA ASP A 222 -16.98 -5.09 -3.06
C ASP A 222 -16.30 -3.70 -3.08
N ALA A 223 -16.13 -3.16 -4.30
CA ALA A 223 -15.39 -1.99 -4.69
C ALA A 223 -16.34 -0.80 -4.61
N ALA A 224 -16.80 -0.52 -3.40
CA ALA A 224 -17.38 0.77 -3.08
C ALA A 224 -16.50 1.41 -1.99
N ILE A 225 -16.04 2.63 -2.28
CA ILE A 225 -15.52 3.64 -1.35
C ILE A 225 -13.98 3.76 -1.24
N GLU A 226 -13.17 3.55 -2.29
CA GLU A 226 -11.82 4.14 -2.32
C GLU A 226 -11.51 4.74 -3.69
N GLY A 227 -11.90 5.99 -3.94
CA GLY A 227 -11.58 6.66 -5.21
C GLY A 227 -10.09 6.98 -5.40
N PRO A 228 -9.63 7.24 -6.64
CA PRO A 228 -8.21 7.52 -6.98
C PRO A 228 -7.57 8.63 -6.14
N SER A 229 -8.35 9.66 -5.77
CA SER A 229 -7.90 10.78 -4.94
C SER A 229 -7.48 10.34 -3.53
N ARG A 230 -8.10 9.29 -2.97
CA ARG A 230 -7.77 8.77 -1.63
C ARG A 230 -6.51 7.91 -1.67
N LEU A 231 -6.27 7.16 -2.74
CA LEU A 231 -5.02 6.43 -2.96
C LEU A 231 -3.84 7.37 -3.19
N ARG A 232 -4.06 8.54 -3.83
CA ARG A 232 -3.08 9.64 -3.79
C ARG A 232 -2.85 10.14 -2.36
N MET A 233 -3.88 10.35 -1.54
CA MET A 233 -3.65 10.73 -0.13
C MET A 233 -2.91 9.64 0.68
N LEU A 234 -3.08 8.34 0.37
CA LEU A 234 -2.23 7.28 0.95
C LEU A 234 -0.77 7.39 0.50
N ALA A 235 -0.54 7.90 -0.72
CA ALA A 235 0.77 8.21 -1.28
C ALA A 235 1.42 9.46 -0.70
N PHE A 236 0.68 10.29 0.03
CA PHE A 236 1.19 11.49 0.67
C PHE A 236 0.89 11.41 2.16
N ASP A 237 1.83 10.86 2.94
CA ASP A 237 1.73 10.93 4.40
C ASP A 237 1.95 12.38 4.85
N VAL A 238 0.87 13.06 5.22
CA VAL A 238 0.86 14.43 5.78
C VAL A 238 1.77 14.54 7.03
N ARG A 239 2.06 13.43 7.74
CA ARG A 239 2.97 13.42 8.89
C ARG A 239 4.43 13.58 8.47
N GLN A 240 4.82 13.07 7.30
CA GLN A 240 6.18 13.29 6.77
C GLN A 240 6.39 14.75 6.34
N GLU A 241 5.34 15.45 5.87
CA GLU A 241 5.43 16.90 5.63
C GLU A 241 5.61 17.69 6.93
N ARG A 242 4.93 17.31 8.02
CA ARG A 242 5.12 17.95 9.33
C ARG A 242 6.51 17.73 9.90
N GLN A 243 7.12 16.56 9.68
CA GLN A 243 8.52 16.32 10.07
C GLN A 243 9.49 17.18 9.27
N LYS A 244 9.28 17.33 7.95
CA LYS A 244 10.11 18.25 7.13
C LYS A 244 9.98 19.71 7.58
N ILE A 245 8.78 20.17 7.93
CA ILE A 245 8.58 21.54 8.45
C ILE A 245 9.24 21.71 9.83
N GLY A 246 9.25 20.67 10.67
CA GLY A 246 9.99 20.65 11.93
C GLY A 246 11.52 20.66 11.75
N ASP A 247 12.04 19.98 10.73
CA ASP A 247 13.47 19.93 10.44
C ASP A 247 14.01 21.25 9.86
N TYR A 248 13.22 21.98 9.06
CA TYR A 248 13.56 23.36 8.65
C TYR A 248 13.49 24.36 9.82
N GLY A 249 12.65 24.12 10.83
CA GLY A 249 12.60 24.92 12.06
C GLY A 249 13.75 24.65 13.02
N ASN A 250 14.27 23.42 13.05
CA ASN A 250 15.38 23.04 13.93
C ASN A 250 16.78 23.32 13.34
N LEU A 251 16.89 23.52 12.03
CA LEU A 251 18.12 24.07 11.40
C LEU A 251 18.32 25.58 11.68
N ALA A 252 17.30 26.28 12.19
CA ALA A 252 17.39 27.70 12.56
C ALA A 252 17.68 27.94 14.06
N SER A 253 17.91 26.89 14.85
CA SER A 253 18.23 27.00 16.28
C SER A 253 19.52 26.28 16.66
N CYS A 254 20.60 26.52 15.91
CA CYS A 254 21.96 26.30 16.39
C CYS A 254 22.54 27.66 16.81
N ARG A 255 22.39 28.01 18.10
CA ARG A 255 23.21 29.04 18.72
C ARG A 255 24.66 28.57 18.73
N GLY A 256 25.51 29.30 18.02
CA GLY A 256 26.96 29.31 18.22
C GLY A 256 27.75 28.70 17.08
N CYS A 257 28.06 29.53 16.07
CA CYS A 257 29.41 29.69 15.51
C CYS A 257 29.41 30.88 14.55
N SER A 258 30.47 31.68 14.63
CA SER A 258 30.61 33.00 14.01
C SER A 258 30.72 32.97 12.49
N GLY A 259 29.98 33.89 11.86
CA GLY A 259 30.52 34.83 10.88
C GLY A 259 30.79 34.34 9.47
N TYR A 260 29.75 34.31 8.63
CA TYR A 260 29.80 34.79 7.23
C TYR A 260 28.38 35.20 6.83
N GLU A 261 28.19 36.48 6.53
CA GLU A 261 26.96 37.02 5.95
C GLU A 261 26.78 36.48 4.54
N LEU A 262 25.63 35.89 4.25
CA LEU A 262 25.14 35.65 2.90
C LEU A 262 23.86 36.45 2.73
N GLU A 263 23.98 37.53 1.99
CA GLU A 263 22.90 38.41 1.56
C GLU A 263 21.82 37.61 0.84
N VAL A 264 20.59 37.69 1.35
CA VAL A 264 19.41 37.16 0.68
C VAL A 264 18.84 38.29 -0.19
N GLU A 265 19.11 38.26 -1.49
CA GLU A 265 18.36 39.03 -2.47
C GLU A 265 16.90 38.57 -2.47
N ARG A 266 16.04 39.37 -1.83
CA ARG A 266 14.59 39.27 -1.96
C ARG A 266 14.16 39.90 -3.27
N SER A 267 14.00 39.09 -4.31
CA SER A 267 13.17 39.49 -5.46
C SER A 267 11.71 39.26 -5.12
N GLY A 268 10.99 40.35 -4.83
CA GLY A 268 9.57 40.32 -4.55
C GLY A 268 8.96 41.72 -4.50
N GLY A 269 8.42 42.17 -5.64
CA GLY A 269 7.17 42.93 -5.63
C GLY A 269 7.20 44.35 -6.20
N GLU A 270 6.15 44.61 -6.98
CA GLU A 270 5.50 45.91 -7.21
C GLU A 270 6.08 46.82 -8.30
N ARG A 271 5.50 46.69 -9.50
CA ARG A 271 5.38 47.80 -10.44
C ARG A 271 4.43 48.83 -9.85
N VAL A 272 4.96 49.99 -9.50
CA VAL A 272 4.19 51.23 -9.37
C VAL A 272 4.56 52.12 -10.56
N ILE A 273 3.53 52.51 -11.31
CA ILE A 273 3.59 53.47 -12.41
C ILE A 273 3.62 54.87 -11.77
N GLY A 274 4.61 55.69 -12.13
CA GLY A 274 4.71 57.07 -11.68
C GLY A 274 5.70 57.86 -12.52
N SER A 275 5.15 58.71 -13.38
CA SER A 275 5.77 59.71 -14.25
C SER A 275 6.45 60.86 -13.51
N GLU A 276 7.53 61.42 -14.08
CA GLU A 276 7.95 62.86 -14.17
C GLU A 276 9.48 62.90 -14.40
N SER A 277 9.98 63.24 -15.60
CA SER A 277 10.27 64.57 -16.20
C SER A 277 11.46 65.33 -15.59
N ALA A 278 12.45 65.59 -16.47
CA ALA A 278 13.48 66.64 -16.46
C ALA A 278 14.54 66.60 -15.32
N ALA A 279 15.82 66.90 -15.53
CA ALA A 279 16.53 67.62 -16.59
C ALA A 279 17.95 67.04 -16.79
#